data_AF-G2P5F9-F1
#
_entry.id   AF-G2P5F9-F1
#
_cell.length_a   1.000
_cell.length_b   1.000
_cell.length_c   1.000
_cell.angle_alpha   90.00
_cell.angle_beta   90.00
_cell.angle_gamma   90.00
#
_symmetry.space_group_name_H-M   'P 1'
#
loop_
_entity.id
_entity.type
_entity.pdbx_description
1 polymer ?
#
loop_
_entity_poly.entity_id
_entity_poly.type
_entity_poly.pdbx_seq_one_letter_code
_entity_poly.pdbx_strand_id
1 'polypeptide(L)'
;MTAIRATEDPGIAIQFLHDEIQEIRESDDAAATIHDLILPTALNVPLAGPIMTESAEAIAEAIADRMADLVETDEGEGVEVVFPPSALSDGLWEVEAVRPLPSTVRSVSMAETFSMRSPTAPTGAAVGDDLYVFARDDDGRVLYNRSGADEGFSGWEEVPGELVSGTQPAAVSSGDEVLVFATDTEGRVHSNRVGANGAFTGWEEVPGDITTDGAVGVGSQADSVFVFARLDDNRIAFNRLQPDGTYTGWLDKSIAWRGA
;
A
#
# COMPACT_ATOMS: atom_id res chain seq x y z
N MET A 1 3.59 31.15 9.57
CA MET A 1 4.11 30.06 10.41
C MET A 1 3.78 28.76 9.73
N THR A 2 4.82 28.12 9.25
CA THR A 2 4.79 26.84 8.56
C THR A 2 4.00 25.78 9.34
N ALA A 3 3.04 25.17 8.67
CA ALA A 3 2.15 24.17 9.25
C ALA A 3 2.21 22.87 8.45
N ILE A 4 2.22 21.73 9.15
CA ILE A 4 2.14 20.41 8.55
C ILE A 4 0.72 19.89 8.80
N ARG A 5 0.03 19.45 7.74
CA ARG A 5 -1.31 18.89 7.83
C ARG A 5 -1.49 17.67 6.93
N ALA A 6 -2.42 16.82 7.31
CA ALA A 6 -2.85 15.70 6.48
C ALA A 6 -4.06 16.11 5.63
N THR A 7 -4.13 15.68 4.37
CA THR A 7 -5.17 16.11 3.40
C THR A 7 -6.07 14.96 2.94
N GLU A 8 -7.30 15.28 2.51
CA GLU A 8 -8.31 14.27 2.13
C GLU A 8 -8.02 13.57 0.80
N ASP A 9 -7.38 14.28 -0.12
CA ASP A 9 -6.61 13.71 -1.22
C ASP A 9 -5.28 13.31 -0.58
N PRO A 10 -5.13 12.02 -0.22
CA PRO A 10 -4.26 11.60 0.88
C PRO A 10 -2.84 12.04 0.63
N GLY A 11 -2.33 12.91 1.51
CA GLY A 11 -1.01 13.50 1.38
C GLY A 11 -0.58 14.22 2.65
N ILE A 12 0.72 14.49 2.75
CA ILE A 12 1.34 15.27 3.81
C ILE A 12 1.63 16.65 3.22
N ALA A 13 0.87 17.66 3.63
CA ALA A 13 1.02 19.02 3.14
C ALA A 13 1.81 19.88 4.12
N ILE A 14 2.85 20.55 3.62
CA ILE A 14 3.64 21.55 4.33
C ILE A 14 3.30 22.92 3.76
N GLN A 15 2.74 23.79 4.59
CA GLN A 15 2.28 25.12 4.19
C GLN A 15 3.37 26.15 4.44
N PHE A 16 3.70 26.93 3.42
CA PHE A 16 4.56 28.11 3.51
C PHE A 16 3.74 29.36 3.22
N LEU A 17 3.78 30.33 4.12
CA LEU A 17 3.16 31.63 3.88
C LEU A 17 3.99 32.45 2.89
N HIS A 18 3.37 33.48 2.30
CA HIS A 18 4.03 34.35 1.33
C HIS A 18 5.37 34.93 1.81
N ASP A 19 5.44 35.38 3.06
CA ASP A 19 6.67 35.91 3.66
C ASP A 19 7.76 34.85 3.81
N GLU A 20 7.39 33.62 4.20
CA GLU A 20 8.29 32.46 4.25
C GLU A 20 8.82 32.11 2.86
N ILE A 21 7.98 32.17 1.81
CA ILE A 21 8.42 31.95 0.42
C ILE A 21 9.38 33.03 -0.04
N GLN A 22 9.14 34.31 0.31
CA GLN A 22 10.10 35.38 0.00
C GLN A 22 11.43 35.17 0.70
N GLU A 23 11.42 34.77 1.97
CA GLU A 23 12.63 34.45 2.73
C GLU A 23 13.43 33.32 2.07
N ILE A 24 12.75 32.23 1.71
CA ILE A 24 13.37 31.09 1.01
C ILE A 24 13.95 31.53 -0.34
N ARG A 25 13.22 32.32 -1.11
CA ARG A 25 13.63 32.80 -2.44
C ARG A 25 14.86 33.70 -2.40
N GLU A 26 14.98 34.51 -1.36
CA GLU A 26 16.10 35.45 -1.18
C GLU A 26 17.32 34.78 -0.52
N SER A 27 17.19 33.55 -0.03
CA SER A 27 18.25 32.81 0.63
C SER A 27 19.33 32.33 -0.34
N ASP A 28 20.58 32.39 0.11
CA ASP A 28 21.72 31.77 -0.59
C ASP A 28 21.70 30.23 -0.48
N ASP A 29 20.98 29.69 0.51
CA ASP A 29 20.79 28.26 0.76
C ASP A 29 19.32 27.99 1.13
N ALA A 30 18.50 27.78 0.09
CA ALA A 30 17.08 27.56 0.26
C ALA A 30 16.77 26.29 1.07
N ALA A 31 17.55 25.22 0.92
CA ALA A 31 17.34 23.97 1.64
C ALA A 31 17.54 24.16 3.14
N ALA A 32 18.63 24.83 3.56
CA ALA A 32 18.85 25.16 4.96
C ALA A 32 17.73 26.03 5.55
N THR A 33 17.28 27.05 4.80
CA THR A 33 16.17 27.90 5.23
C THR A 33 14.87 27.12 5.39
N ILE A 34 14.51 26.26 4.43
CA ILE A 34 13.32 25.41 4.50
C ILE A 34 13.41 24.47 5.70
N HIS A 35 14.56 23.83 5.91
CA HIS A 35 14.79 22.93 7.04
C HIS A 35 14.46 23.62 8.37
N ASP A 36 14.98 24.83 8.58
CA ASP A 36 14.77 25.59 9.82
C ASP A 36 13.30 26.02 10.01
N LEU A 37 12.58 26.29 8.93
CA LEU A 37 11.15 26.61 8.95
C LEU A 37 10.29 25.40 9.33
N ILE A 38 10.62 24.20 8.85
CA ILE A 38 9.80 22.99 9.08
C ILE A 38 10.11 22.30 10.41
N LEU A 39 11.35 22.38 10.91
CA LEU A 39 11.82 21.62 12.07
C LEU A 39 10.97 21.83 13.35
N PRO A 40 10.55 23.07 13.72
CA PRO A 40 9.71 23.29 14.88
C PRO A 40 8.35 22.59 14.79
N THR A 41 7.78 22.53 13.58
CA THR A 41 6.49 21.90 13.35
C THR A 41 6.63 20.38 13.32
N ALA A 42 7.68 19.86 12.67
CA ALA A 42 8.02 18.43 12.63
C ALA A 42 8.14 17.78 14.02
N LEU A 43 8.72 18.51 14.99
CA LEU A 43 8.87 18.06 16.39
C LEU A 43 7.55 17.76 17.10
N ASN A 44 6.44 18.36 16.63
CA ASN A 44 5.14 18.28 17.29
C ASN A 44 4.14 17.37 16.57
N VAL A 45 4.56 16.68 15.51
CA VAL A 45 3.69 15.78 14.74
C VAL A 45 3.80 14.34 15.29
N PRO A 46 2.73 13.77 15.88
CA PRO A 46 2.72 12.36 16.24
C PRO A 46 2.53 11.51 14.98
N LEU A 47 3.59 10.83 14.52
CA LEU A 47 3.55 9.88 13.42
C LEU A 47 3.83 8.45 13.89
N ALA A 48 3.20 7.48 13.20
CA ALA A 48 3.62 6.09 13.19
C ALA A 48 4.55 5.90 11.99
N GLY A 49 5.86 6.06 12.20
CA GLY A 49 6.87 6.09 11.12
C GLY A 49 8.17 6.74 11.59
N PRO A 50 9.18 6.94 10.70
CA PRO A 50 10.34 7.76 11.01
C PRO A 50 9.89 9.11 11.53
N ILE A 51 10.61 9.63 12.53
CA ILE A 51 10.26 10.90 13.14
C ILE A 51 10.46 11.97 12.07
N MET A 52 9.47 12.83 11.80
CA MET A 52 9.58 13.90 10.77
C MET A 52 10.87 14.71 10.89
N THR A 53 11.41 14.82 12.10
CA THR A 53 12.68 15.49 12.36
C THR A 53 13.89 14.82 11.71
N GLU A 54 13.91 13.49 11.64
CA GLU A 54 14.97 12.74 10.94
C GLU A 54 14.86 12.89 9.42
N SER A 55 13.66 13.18 8.92
CA SER A 55 13.37 13.43 7.49
C SER A 55 13.44 14.90 7.08
N ALA A 56 13.59 15.84 8.02
CA ALA A 56 13.51 17.27 7.73
C ALA A 56 14.53 17.72 6.68
N GLU A 57 15.75 17.15 6.71
CA GLU A 57 16.79 17.43 5.73
C GLU A 57 16.36 17.00 4.31
N ALA A 58 15.91 15.75 4.15
CA ALA A 58 15.45 15.23 2.87
C ALA A 58 14.20 15.97 2.34
N ILE A 59 13.26 16.32 3.21
CA ILE A 59 12.09 17.14 2.86
C ILE A 59 12.54 18.50 2.34
N ALA A 60 13.46 19.15 3.04
CA ALA A 60 13.92 20.48 2.68
C ALA A 60 14.67 20.50 1.34
N GLU A 61 15.51 19.50 1.08
CA GLU A 61 16.16 19.30 -0.22
C GLU A 61 15.12 19.13 -1.34
N ALA A 62 14.13 18.26 -1.15
CA ALA A 62 13.09 18.01 -2.15
C ALA A 62 12.25 19.26 -2.47
N ILE A 63 11.95 20.09 -1.48
CA ILE A 63 11.24 21.36 -1.68
C ILE A 63 12.15 22.37 -2.39
N ALA A 64 13.43 22.45 -1.99
CA ALA A 64 14.41 23.34 -2.60
C ALA A 64 14.60 23.04 -4.10
N ASP A 65 14.62 21.77 -4.48
CA ASP A 65 14.71 21.34 -5.88
C ASP A 65 13.49 21.77 -6.72
N ARG A 66 12.35 22.06 -6.08
CA ARG A 66 11.10 22.50 -6.70
C ARG A 66 10.81 23.98 -6.44
N MET A 67 11.82 24.79 -6.10
CA MET A 67 11.67 26.22 -5.75
C MET A 67 10.89 27.05 -6.77
N ALA A 68 11.12 26.80 -8.05
CA ALA A 68 10.47 27.55 -9.13
C ALA A 68 8.94 27.44 -9.05
N ASP A 69 8.44 26.25 -8.72
CA ASP A 69 7.01 25.96 -8.61
C ASP A 69 6.38 26.67 -7.42
N LEU A 70 7.10 26.79 -6.29
CA LEU A 70 6.65 27.56 -5.12
C LEU A 70 6.44 29.03 -5.51
N VAL A 71 7.40 29.62 -6.23
CA VAL A 71 7.36 31.03 -6.62
C VAL A 71 6.32 31.31 -7.71
N GLU A 72 6.15 30.41 -8.68
CA GLU A 72 5.15 30.56 -9.74
C GLU A 72 3.72 30.43 -9.20
N THR A 73 3.53 29.57 -8.19
CA THR A 73 2.22 29.26 -7.62
C THR A 73 1.80 30.23 -6.51
N ASP A 74 2.75 30.96 -5.90
CA ASP A 74 2.47 31.93 -4.85
C ASP A 74 1.73 33.18 -5.39
N GLU A 75 0.40 33.16 -5.30
CA GLU A 75 -0.47 34.30 -5.66
C GLU A 75 -0.51 35.40 -4.57
N GLY A 76 0.44 35.41 -3.63
CA GLY A 76 0.59 36.43 -2.58
C GLY A 76 0.10 35.99 -1.19
N GLU A 77 -0.41 34.77 -1.07
CA GLU A 77 -0.91 34.18 0.18
C GLU A 77 -0.05 33.00 0.66
N GLY A 78 0.88 32.53 -0.17
CA GLY A 78 1.69 31.34 0.09
C GLY A 78 1.24 30.10 -0.68
N VAL A 79 1.86 28.96 -0.36
CA VAL A 79 1.62 27.67 -1.02
C VAL A 79 1.60 26.54 -0.01
N GLU A 80 0.99 25.42 -0.39
CA GLU A 80 1.23 24.13 0.26
C GLU A 80 1.97 23.19 -0.69
N VAL A 81 2.99 22.52 -0.15
CA VAL A 81 3.76 21.49 -0.83
C VAL A 81 3.30 20.14 -0.31
N VAL A 82 2.88 19.26 -1.20
CA VAL A 82 2.24 17.98 -0.87
C VAL A 82 3.19 16.84 -1.22
N PHE A 83 3.33 15.91 -0.27
CA PHE A 83 4.06 14.65 -0.43
C PHE A 83 3.10 13.47 -0.34
N PRO A 84 3.41 12.35 -1.03
CA PRO A 84 2.59 11.15 -0.93
C PRO A 84 2.70 10.56 0.48
N PRO A 85 1.66 9.87 1.00
CA PRO A 85 1.71 9.23 2.31
C PRO A 85 2.82 8.17 2.42
N SER A 86 3.21 7.55 1.29
CA SER A 86 4.27 6.54 1.22
C SER A 86 5.65 7.08 1.63
N ALA A 87 5.89 8.39 1.48
CA ALA A 87 7.17 9.04 1.81
C ALA A 87 7.63 8.77 3.26
N LEU A 88 6.69 8.57 4.18
CA LEU A 88 7.01 8.18 5.56
C LEU A 88 7.47 6.73 5.68
N SER A 89 6.97 5.83 4.84
CA SER A 89 7.31 4.42 4.90
C SER A 89 8.61 4.11 4.16
N ASP A 90 8.82 4.70 2.99
CA ASP A 90 10.00 4.45 2.14
C ASP A 90 11.13 5.47 2.34
N GLY A 91 10.86 6.62 2.98
CA GLY A 91 11.82 7.71 3.16
C GLY A 91 12.08 8.53 1.89
N LEU A 92 11.29 8.33 0.84
CA LEU A 92 11.41 9.01 -0.45
C LEU A 92 10.47 10.22 -0.50
N TRP A 93 11.01 11.39 -0.23
CA TRP A 93 10.27 12.65 -0.19
C TRP A 93 10.17 13.31 -1.56
N GLU A 94 9.37 12.76 -2.46
CA GLU A 94 9.10 13.39 -3.76
C GLU A 94 7.90 14.36 -3.66
N VAL A 95 8.07 15.59 -4.17
CA VAL A 95 6.98 16.58 -4.22
C VAL A 95 5.94 16.14 -5.25
N GLU A 96 4.76 15.75 -4.77
CA GLU A 96 3.62 15.34 -5.59
C GLU A 96 2.88 16.54 -6.19
N ALA A 97 2.70 17.60 -5.39
CA ALA A 97 2.03 18.82 -5.84
C ALA A 97 2.49 20.06 -5.08
N VAL A 98 2.40 21.21 -5.74
CA VAL A 98 2.48 22.54 -5.13
C VAL A 98 1.17 23.26 -5.45
N ARG A 99 0.48 23.78 -4.43
CA ARG A 99 -0.86 24.36 -4.56
C ARG A 99 -0.92 25.73 -3.89
N PRO A 100 -1.62 26.73 -4.44
CA PRO A 100 -1.73 28.04 -3.82
C PRO A 100 -2.56 27.99 -2.54
N LEU A 101 -2.26 28.86 -1.59
CA LEU A 101 -3.13 29.13 -0.44
C LEU A 101 -4.16 30.21 -0.78
N PRO A 102 -5.39 30.15 -0.21
CA PRO A 102 -5.91 29.06 0.61
C PRO A 102 -6.26 27.82 -0.23
N SER A 103 -5.85 26.64 0.22
CA SER A 103 -6.17 25.38 -0.45
C SER A 103 -7.64 25.01 -0.33
N THR A 104 -8.22 24.48 -1.41
CA THR A 104 -9.58 23.92 -1.41
C THR A 104 -9.64 22.50 -0.85
N VAL A 105 -8.49 21.85 -0.61
CA VAL A 105 -8.42 20.47 -0.12
C VAL A 105 -8.60 20.44 1.39
N ARG A 106 -9.54 19.63 1.87
CA ARG A 106 -9.88 19.54 3.29
C ARG A 106 -8.73 18.92 4.09
N SER A 107 -8.52 19.44 5.31
CA SER A 107 -7.69 18.77 6.31
C SER A 107 -8.42 17.54 6.87
N VAL A 108 -7.70 16.44 7.02
CA VAL A 108 -8.18 15.23 7.70
C VAL A 108 -7.28 14.89 8.88
N SER A 109 -7.70 13.94 9.72
CA SER A 109 -6.80 13.44 10.75
C SER A 109 -5.62 12.68 10.12
N MET A 110 -4.48 12.67 10.82
CA MET A 110 -3.32 11.87 10.40
C MET A 110 -3.77 10.42 10.18
N ALA A 111 -4.48 9.83 11.14
CA ALA A 111 -5.02 8.47 11.04
C ALA A 111 -5.86 8.22 9.77
N GLU A 112 -6.68 9.17 9.31
CA GLU A 112 -7.46 9.03 8.08
C GLU A 112 -6.62 9.06 6.81
N THR A 113 -5.47 9.77 6.83
CA THR A 113 -4.52 9.83 5.70
C THR A 113 -3.72 8.54 5.57
N PHE A 114 -3.33 7.92 6.69
CA PHE A 114 -2.53 6.67 6.69
C PHE A 114 -3.38 5.41 6.82
N SER A 115 -4.71 5.54 6.82
CA SER A 115 -5.58 4.37 6.78
C SER A 115 -5.60 3.81 5.37
N MET A 116 -5.16 2.55 5.23
CA MET A 116 -5.36 1.79 4.01
C MET A 116 -6.86 1.74 3.68
N ARG A 117 -7.20 2.11 2.45
CA ARG A 117 -8.55 2.00 1.89
C ARG A 117 -8.55 0.84 0.91
N SER A 118 -9.60 0.03 1.00
CA SER A 118 -9.79 -1.10 0.10
C SER A 118 -11.23 -1.07 -0.42
N PRO A 119 -11.43 -1.25 -1.74
CA PRO A 119 -12.76 -1.46 -2.31
C PRO A 119 -13.28 -2.88 -2.06
N THR A 120 -12.47 -3.77 -1.50
CA THR A 120 -12.78 -5.18 -1.24
C THR A 120 -12.64 -5.54 0.24
N ALA A 121 -13.27 -6.63 0.68
CA ALA A 121 -13.05 -7.13 2.04
C ALA A 121 -11.60 -7.62 2.22
N PRO A 122 -11.01 -7.51 3.42
CA PRO A 122 -9.72 -8.13 3.70
C PRO A 122 -9.84 -9.65 3.83
N THR A 123 -8.74 -10.36 3.65
CA THR A 123 -8.58 -11.79 3.97
C THR A 123 -7.46 -11.97 4.99
N GLY A 124 -7.48 -13.05 5.77
CA GLY A 124 -6.46 -13.27 6.80
C GLY A 124 -6.06 -14.74 6.93
N ALA A 125 -4.79 -14.97 7.22
CA ALA A 125 -4.22 -16.29 7.46
C ALA A 125 -3.05 -16.17 8.44
N ALA A 126 -2.77 -17.25 9.18
CA ALA A 126 -1.73 -17.25 10.21
C ALA A 126 -0.65 -18.28 9.93
N VAL A 127 0.59 -17.99 10.33
CA VAL A 127 1.73 -18.91 10.31
C VAL A 127 2.55 -18.70 11.57
N GLY A 128 2.76 -19.77 12.34
CA GLY A 128 3.34 -19.64 13.68
C GLY A 128 2.49 -18.71 14.57
N ASP A 129 3.14 -17.69 15.12
CA ASP A 129 2.53 -16.66 15.97
C ASP A 129 2.08 -15.41 15.18
N ASP A 130 2.35 -15.37 13.88
CA ASP A 130 2.04 -14.22 13.03
C ASP A 130 0.66 -14.37 12.35
N LEU A 131 -0.19 -13.37 12.52
CA LEU A 131 -1.38 -13.14 11.71
C LEU A 131 -1.04 -12.20 10.56
N TYR A 132 -1.28 -12.64 9.34
CA TYR A 132 -1.24 -11.81 8.14
C TYR A 132 -2.66 -11.45 7.71
N VAL A 133 -2.88 -10.18 7.37
CA VAL A 133 -4.10 -9.66 6.75
C VAL A 133 -3.73 -9.10 5.39
N PHE A 134 -4.47 -9.47 4.36
CA PHE A 134 -4.25 -9.01 2.99
C PHE A 134 -5.49 -8.28 2.47
N ALA A 135 -5.27 -7.27 1.66
CA ALA A 135 -6.30 -6.53 0.94
C ALA A 135 -5.69 -5.92 -0.33
N ARG A 136 -6.52 -5.35 -1.21
CA ARG A 136 -6.02 -4.52 -2.31
C ARG A 136 -6.40 -3.08 -2.09
N ASP A 137 -5.57 -2.16 -2.54
CA ASP A 137 -5.96 -0.75 -2.61
C ASP A 137 -6.80 -0.46 -3.88
N ASP A 138 -7.16 0.80 -4.07
CA ASP A 138 -7.94 1.25 -5.22
C ASP A 138 -7.19 1.09 -6.56
N ASP A 139 -5.85 1.22 -6.54
CA ASP A 139 -4.96 1.00 -7.70
C ASP A 139 -4.76 -0.48 -8.03
N GLY A 140 -5.20 -1.38 -7.15
CA GLY A 140 -5.12 -2.83 -7.32
C GLY A 140 -3.86 -3.47 -6.76
N ARG A 141 -2.97 -2.70 -6.10
CA ARG A 141 -1.80 -3.27 -5.42
C ARG A 141 -2.27 -4.18 -4.30
N VAL A 142 -1.68 -5.36 -4.21
CA VAL A 142 -1.97 -6.30 -3.11
C VAL A 142 -1.11 -5.93 -1.92
N LEU A 143 -1.74 -5.53 -0.82
CA LEU A 143 -1.07 -5.13 0.41
C LEU A 143 -1.25 -6.19 1.49
N TYR A 144 -0.32 -6.25 2.43
CA TYR A 144 -0.38 -7.05 3.64
C TYR A 144 -0.11 -6.21 4.88
N ASN A 145 -0.62 -6.67 6.02
CA ASN A 145 -0.27 -6.17 7.34
C ASN A 145 -0.09 -7.36 8.28
N ARG A 146 0.88 -7.29 9.19
CA ARG A 146 1.24 -8.40 10.08
C ARG A 146 1.15 -8.00 11.54
N SER A 147 0.69 -8.93 12.37
CA SER A 147 0.73 -8.85 13.84
C SER A 147 1.30 -10.14 14.41
N GLY A 148 2.32 -10.03 15.26
CA GLY A 148 2.76 -11.15 16.10
C GLY A 148 1.85 -11.35 17.33
N ALA A 149 2.08 -12.42 18.11
CA ALA A 149 1.22 -12.86 19.21
C ALA A 149 0.90 -11.79 20.29
N ASP A 150 1.83 -10.87 20.57
CA ASP A 150 1.68 -9.83 21.59
C ASP A 150 1.97 -8.42 21.04
N GLU A 151 1.97 -8.26 19.71
CA GLU A 151 2.28 -7.01 19.03
C GLU A 151 1.02 -6.35 18.46
N GLY A 152 1.11 -5.05 18.18
CA GLY A 152 0.16 -4.39 17.31
C GLY A 152 0.44 -4.74 15.85
N PHE A 153 -0.48 -4.35 14.96
CA PHE A 153 -0.22 -4.41 13.52
C PHE A 153 0.95 -3.48 13.15
N SER A 154 1.86 -4.00 12.32
CA SER A 154 3.09 -3.33 11.88
C SER A 154 2.86 -2.20 10.87
N GLY A 155 1.75 -2.24 10.14
CA GLY A 155 1.47 -1.30 9.05
C GLY A 155 1.19 -2.04 7.75
N TRP A 156 0.60 -1.34 6.77
CA TRP A 156 0.33 -1.93 5.47
C TRP A 156 1.55 -1.76 4.56
N GLU A 157 1.98 -2.85 3.95
CA GLU A 157 3.08 -2.92 2.99
C GLU A 157 2.61 -3.64 1.73
N GLU A 158 3.25 -3.38 0.59
CA GLU A 158 2.94 -4.11 -0.63
C GLU A 158 3.52 -5.53 -0.60
N VAL A 159 2.74 -6.50 -1.04
CA VAL A 159 3.22 -7.86 -1.28
C VAL A 159 4.19 -7.82 -2.48
N PRO A 160 5.49 -8.14 -2.29
CA PRO A 160 6.50 -7.92 -3.31
C PRO A 160 6.19 -8.60 -4.65
N GLY A 161 6.44 -7.86 -5.75
CA GLY A 161 6.33 -8.34 -7.12
C GLY A 161 5.30 -7.60 -7.99
N GLU A 162 4.82 -6.43 -7.57
CA GLU A 162 4.10 -5.44 -8.41
C GLU A 162 2.86 -5.99 -9.13
N LEU A 163 2.17 -6.97 -8.53
CA LEU A 163 0.94 -7.53 -9.08
C LEU A 163 -0.21 -6.53 -8.91
N VAL A 164 -0.77 -6.08 -10.03
CA VAL A 164 -2.00 -5.28 -10.06
C VAL A 164 -3.21 -6.19 -10.19
N SER A 165 -3.99 -6.31 -9.11
CA SER A 165 -5.14 -7.20 -9.01
C SER A 165 -6.48 -6.52 -9.25
N GLY A 166 -7.28 -7.13 -10.12
CA GLY A 166 -8.68 -6.74 -10.33
C GLY A 166 -9.62 -7.26 -9.24
N THR A 167 -9.21 -8.27 -8.47
CA THR A 167 -10.08 -9.00 -7.53
C THR A 167 -9.57 -8.96 -6.09
N GLN A 168 -10.46 -9.28 -5.15
CA GLN A 168 -10.08 -9.50 -3.75
C GLN A 168 -9.00 -10.60 -3.65
N PRO A 169 -7.92 -10.39 -2.87
CA PRO A 169 -6.95 -11.45 -2.59
C PRO A 169 -7.56 -12.52 -1.67
N ALA A 170 -7.08 -13.75 -1.80
CA ALA A 170 -7.50 -14.88 -0.98
C ALA A 170 -6.27 -15.51 -0.31
N ALA A 171 -6.31 -15.72 1.01
CA ALA A 171 -5.19 -16.26 1.77
C ALA A 171 -5.54 -17.56 2.48
N VAL A 172 -4.56 -18.43 2.67
CA VAL A 172 -4.72 -19.71 3.37
C VAL A 172 -3.42 -20.14 4.05
N SER A 173 -3.55 -20.67 5.27
CA SER A 173 -2.45 -21.31 5.99
C SER A 173 -2.24 -22.74 5.49
N SER A 174 -0.99 -23.11 5.22
CA SER A 174 -0.60 -24.46 4.81
C SER A 174 0.78 -24.81 5.35
N GLY A 175 0.86 -25.72 6.32
CA GLY A 175 2.11 -26.07 6.99
C GLY A 175 2.71 -24.84 7.69
N ASP A 176 3.98 -24.56 7.39
CA ASP A 176 4.75 -23.44 7.96
C ASP A 176 4.74 -22.19 7.05
N GLU A 177 3.72 -22.06 6.20
CA GLU A 177 3.57 -20.96 5.25
C GLU A 177 2.12 -20.44 5.20
N VAL A 178 1.99 -19.16 4.87
CA VAL A 178 0.76 -18.57 4.32
C VAL A 178 0.93 -18.44 2.81
N LEU A 179 -0.09 -18.86 2.06
CA LEU A 179 -0.20 -18.59 0.64
C LEU A 179 -1.26 -17.53 0.41
N VAL A 180 -0.94 -16.55 -0.42
CA VAL A 180 -1.87 -15.52 -0.90
C VAL A 180 -2.05 -15.68 -2.41
N PHE A 181 -3.29 -15.57 -2.86
CA PHE A 181 -3.70 -15.67 -4.24
C PHE A 181 -4.41 -14.39 -4.67
N ALA A 182 -4.14 -13.95 -5.87
CA ALA A 182 -4.80 -12.80 -6.49
C ALA A 182 -4.88 -13.04 -8.00
N THR A 183 -5.68 -12.23 -8.70
CA THR A 183 -5.68 -12.24 -10.16
C THR A 183 -4.83 -11.10 -10.67
N ASP A 184 -4.33 -11.18 -11.89
CA ASP A 184 -3.91 -9.98 -12.61
C ASP A 184 -5.09 -9.32 -13.33
N THR A 185 -4.83 -8.22 -14.04
CA THR A 185 -5.85 -7.51 -14.83
C THR A 185 -6.45 -8.31 -15.99
N GLU A 186 -5.82 -9.42 -16.40
CA GLU A 186 -6.31 -10.36 -17.41
C GLU A 186 -7.08 -11.53 -16.79
N GLY A 187 -7.20 -11.58 -15.46
CA GLY A 187 -7.91 -12.62 -14.72
C GLY A 187 -7.10 -13.90 -14.52
N ARG A 188 -5.79 -13.92 -14.83
CA ARG A 188 -4.92 -15.06 -14.54
C ARG A 188 -4.66 -15.12 -13.04
N VAL A 189 -4.67 -16.32 -12.48
CA VAL A 189 -4.48 -16.53 -11.04
C VAL A 189 -2.99 -16.60 -10.72
N HIS A 190 -2.53 -15.80 -9.76
CA HIS A 190 -1.16 -15.80 -9.25
C HIS A 190 -1.15 -16.19 -7.77
N SER A 191 -0.05 -16.79 -7.32
CA SER A 191 0.21 -17.13 -5.92
C SER A 191 1.54 -16.56 -5.45
N ASN A 192 1.60 -16.13 -4.19
CA ASN A 192 2.82 -15.76 -3.47
C ASN A 192 2.77 -16.41 -2.08
N ARG A 193 3.92 -16.61 -1.45
CA ARG A 193 4.07 -17.37 -0.21
C ARG A 193 4.92 -16.58 0.77
N VAL A 194 4.56 -16.67 2.05
CA VAL A 194 5.35 -16.13 3.15
C VAL A 194 5.47 -17.17 4.25
N GLY A 195 6.71 -17.43 4.67
CA GLY A 195 7.02 -18.33 5.78
C GLY A 195 7.18 -17.59 7.11
N ALA A 196 7.55 -18.33 8.15
CA ALA A 196 7.79 -17.78 9.49
C ALA A 196 8.93 -16.73 9.56
N ASN A 197 9.81 -16.65 8.55
CA ASN A 197 10.83 -15.59 8.47
C ASN A 197 10.30 -14.26 7.92
N GLY A 198 9.03 -14.20 7.49
CA GLY A 198 8.38 -13.01 6.95
C GLY A 198 8.80 -12.64 5.51
N ALA A 199 9.63 -13.45 4.85
CA ALA A 199 10.05 -13.16 3.49
C ALA A 199 9.06 -13.73 2.47
N PHE A 200 8.57 -12.86 1.56
CA PHE A 200 7.75 -13.28 0.43
C PHE A 200 8.60 -13.90 -0.69
N THR A 201 8.06 -14.91 -1.37
CA THR A 201 8.73 -15.59 -2.49
C THR A 201 8.63 -14.83 -3.82
N GLY A 202 7.64 -13.93 -3.94
CA GLY A 202 7.27 -13.29 -5.20
C GLY A 202 6.05 -13.97 -5.84
N TRP A 203 5.39 -13.24 -6.75
CA TRP A 203 4.21 -13.72 -7.46
C TRP A 203 4.58 -14.70 -8.57
N GLU A 204 3.90 -15.84 -8.60
CA GLU A 204 4.00 -16.87 -9.63
C GLU A 204 2.62 -17.23 -10.16
N GLU A 205 2.48 -17.32 -11.49
CA GLU A 205 1.22 -17.73 -12.11
C GLU A 205 0.88 -19.18 -11.76
N VAL A 206 -0.37 -19.42 -11.37
CA VAL A 206 -0.91 -20.76 -11.14
C VAL A 206 -1.14 -21.43 -12.51
N PRO A 207 -0.41 -22.49 -12.84
CA PRO A 207 -0.35 -23.01 -14.21
C PRO A 207 -1.67 -23.63 -14.68
N GLY A 208 -1.95 -23.45 -15.97
CA GLY A 208 -3.00 -24.14 -16.71
C GLY A 208 -4.03 -23.25 -17.38
N ASP A 209 -3.62 -22.03 -17.79
CA ASP A 209 -4.28 -21.17 -18.78
C ASP A 209 -5.79 -20.97 -18.57
N ILE A 210 -6.20 -20.67 -17.34
CA ILE A 210 -7.57 -20.22 -17.06
C ILE A 210 -7.58 -18.73 -16.70
N THR A 211 -8.75 -18.12 -16.90
CA THR A 211 -9.07 -16.77 -16.44
C THR A 211 -10.32 -16.81 -15.57
N THR A 212 -10.40 -15.88 -14.60
CA THR A 212 -11.56 -15.65 -13.75
C THR A 212 -11.79 -14.14 -13.61
N ASP A 213 -13.05 -13.73 -13.68
CA ASP A 213 -13.50 -12.35 -13.47
C ASP A 213 -13.82 -12.03 -11.99
N GLY A 214 -13.70 -13.04 -11.12
CA GLY A 214 -13.99 -12.95 -9.69
C GLY A 214 -12.85 -13.45 -8.82
N ALA A 215 -12.92 -13.09 -7.54
CA ALA A 215 -11.97 -13.56 -6.54
C ALA A 215 -11.96 -15.10 -6.46
N VAL A 216 -10.77 -15.67 -6.28
CA VAL A 216 -10.63 -17.11 -6.10
C VAL A 216 -11.05 -17.53 -4.69
N GLY A 217 -11.57 -18.75 -4.57
CA GLY A 217 -11.76 -19.41 -3.28
C GLY A 217 -10.55 -20.28 -2.95
N VAL A 218 -10.11 -20.30 -1.70
CA VAL A 218 -8.96 -21.12 -1.27
C VAL A 218 -9.29 -21.94 -0.04
N GLY A 219 -8.64 -23.09 0.09
CA GLY A 219 -8.74 -23.93 1.27
C GLY A 219 -7.59 -24.91 1.35
N SER A 220 -7.15 -25.23 2.56
CA SER A 220 -6.14 -26.25 2.80
C SER A 220 -6.78 -27.54 3.28
N GLN A 221 -6.19 -28.65 2.88
CA GLN A 221 -6.54 -29.99 3.33
C GLN A 221 -5.24 -30.78 3.49
N ALA A 222 -4.91 -31.11 4.74
CA ALA A 222 -3.58 -31.61 5.10
C ALA A 222 -2.51 -30.64 4.56
N ASP A 223 -1.46 -31.16 3.91
CA ASP A 223 -0.36 -30.35 3.36
C ASP A 223 -0.62 -29.91 1.91
N SER A 224 -1.88 -29.87 1.47
CA SER A 224 -2.27 -29.42 0.13
C SER A 224 -3.17 -28.21 0.18
N VAL A 225 -2.96 -27.30 -0.77
CA VAL A 225 -3.82 -26.14 -0.99
C VAL A 225 -4.66 -26.37 -2.23
N PHE A 226 -5.94 -26.03 -2.13
CA PHE A 226 -6.88 -26.00 -3.24
C PHE A 226 -7.22 -24.55 -3.54
N VAL A 227 -7.15 -24.20 -4.82
CA VAL A 227 -7.62 -22.92 -5.36
C VAL A 227 -8.79 -23.20 -6.30
N PHE A 228 -9.86 -22.45 -6.13
CA PHE A 228 -11.12 -22.57 -6.86
C PHE A 228 -11.37 -21.27 -7.62
N ALA A 229 -11.68 -21.37 -8.90
CA ALA A 229 -11.97 -20.23 -9.76
C ALA A 229 -13.30 -20.43 -10.48
N ARG A 230 -14.02 -19.33 -10.70
CA ARG A 230 -15.20 -19.31 -11.55
C ARG A 230 -14.76 -18.97 -12.96
N LEU A 231 -14.97 -19.90 -13.89
CA LEU A 231 -14.69 -19.68 -15.31
C LEU A 231 -15.76 -18.77 -15.94
N ASP A 232 -15.48 -18.22 -17.12
CA ASP A 232 -16.40 -17.33 -17.86
C ASP A 232 -17.80 -17.93 -18.10
N ASP A 233 -17.89 -19.26 -18.20
CA ASP A 233 -19.15 -19.99 -18.37
C ASP A 233 -19.84 -20.35 -17.04
N ASN A 234 -19.39 -19.77 -15.93
CA ASN A 234 -19.84 -19.98 -14.55
C ASN A 234 -19.57 -21.37 -13.97
N ARG A 235 -18.80 -22.24 -14.64
CA ARG A 235 -18.33 -23.48 -14.01
C ARG A 235 -17.25 -23.16 -12.97
N ILE A 236 -17.15 -24.06 -11.99
CA ILE A 236 -16.10 -23.99 -10.98
C ILE A 236 -15.01 -24.99 -11.35
N ALA A 237 -13.82 -24.47 -11.59
CA ALA A 237 -12.60 -25.26 -11.72
C ALA A 237 -11.80 -25.16 -10.42
N PHE A 238 -10.97 -26.16 -10.17
CA PHE A 238 -9.99 -26.10 -9.09
C PHE A 238 -8.62 -26.60 -9.54
N ASN A 239 -7.58 -26.04 -8.95
CA ASN A 239 -6.23 -26.57 -9.02
C ASN A 239 -5.78 -26.94 -7.60
N ARG A 240 -4.90 -27.93 -7.48
CA ARG A 240 -4.36 -28.39 -6.21
C ARG A 240 -2.85 -28.21 -6.24
N LEU A 241 -2.36 -27.44 -5.28
CA LEU A 241 -0.95 -27.38 -4.93
C LEU A 241 -0.62 -28.54 -4.00
N GLN A 242 0.35 -29.34 -4.40
CA GLN A 242 0.84 -30.49 -3.66
C GLN A 242 1.95 -30.09 -2.66
N PRO A 243 2.23 -30.92 -1.65
CA PRO A 243 3.29 -30.65 -0.68
C PRO A 243 4.68 -30.53 -1.31
N ASP A 244 4.88 -31.11 -2.50
CA ASP A 244 6.12 -31.01 -3.28
C ASP A 244 6.24 -29.70 -4.08
N GLY A 245 5.29 -28.78 -3.92
CA GLY A 245 5.24 -27.49 -4.60
C GLY A 245 4.64 -27.54 -6.00
N THR A 246 4.21 -28.70 -6.50
CA THR A 246 3.65 -28.82 -7.85
C THR A 246 2.13 -28.63 -7.87
N TYR A 247 1.65 -27.94 -8.91
CA TYR A 247 0.22 -27.86 -9.21
C TYR A 247 -0.22 -29.05 -10.06
N THR A 248 -1.37 -29.63 -9.74
CA THR A 248 -1.94 -30.76 -10.51
C THR A 248 -2.60 -30.34 -11.82
N GLY A 249 -2.77 -29.04 -12.04
CA GLY A 249 -3.53 -28.46 -13.15
C GLY A 249 -5.00 -28.23 -12.80
N TRP A 250 -5.64 -27.35 -13.57
CA TRP A 250 -7.04 -27.00 -13.41
C TRP A 250 -7.96 -28.14 -13.84
N LEU A 251 -8.84 -28.54 -12.94
CA LEU A 251 -9.82 -29.60 -13.13
C LEU A 251 -11.23 -29.05 -12.90
N ASP A 252 -12.10 -29.27 -13.87
CA ASP A 252 -13.54 -29.11 -13.67
C ASP A 252 -14.12 -30.39 -13.07
N LYS A 253 -14.67 -30.28 -11.86
CA LYS A 253 -15.48 -31.34 -11.24
C LYS A 253 -16.83 -30.80 -10.77
N SER A 254 -17.43 -29.88 -11.51
CA SER A 254 -18.80 -29.41 -11.30
C SER A 254 -19.82 -30.55 -11.54
N ILE A 255 -19.79 -31.58 -10.70
CA ILE A 255 -20.88 -32.54 -10.58
C ILE A 255 -21.99 -31.75 -9.89
N ALA A 256 -23.01 -31.37 -10.66
CA ALA A 256 -24.23 -30.81 -10.09
C ALA A 256 -24.72 -31.76 -9.00
N TRP A 257 -24.70 -31.31 -7.74
CA TRP A 257 -25.33 -32.05 -6.66
C TRP A 257 -26.82 -32.16 -6.99
N ARG A 258 -27.24 -33.33 -7.45
CA ARG A 258 -28.65 -33.73 -7.48
C ARG A 258 -28.89 -34.44 -6.17
N GLY A 259 -29.43 -33.69 -5.20
CA GLY A 259 -29.79 -34.25 -3.90
C GLY A 259 -30.63 -35.51 -4.04
N ALA A 260 -30.32 -36.49 -3.18
CA ALA A 260 -31.22 -37.59 -2.85
C ALA A 260 -32.16 -37.15 -1.72
#